data_AF-A0A7X1J3R7-F1
#
_entry.id   AF-A0A7X1J3R7-F1
#
_cell.length_a   1.000
_cell.length_b   1.000
_cell.length_c   1.000
_cell.angle_alpha   90.00
_cell.angle_beta   90.00
_cell.angle_gamma   90.00
#
_symmetry.space_group_name_H-M   'P 1'
#
loop_
_entity.id
_entity.type
_entity.pdbx_description
1 polymer ?
#
loop_
_entity_poly.entity_id
_entity_poly.type
_entity_poly.pdbx_seq_one_letter_code
_entity_poly.pdbx_strand_id
1 'polypeptide(L)'
;MSLPVRRPGRALALAYARTRATLTPADARWPARLAADLRELDADWRESAEVCADAAWAARAAGHSALGLLRPEQVTAADPDPVTARTYRHLYLSGLRYDFRCPSLQSLVERLPAAARAGLDCYSRALYAFSLLGQSRPEGLALMDEVLDQAGEHAKTLHVLLHGLWLGQHLPQRAERILDLAARPPFAARTDPIVLFRKAGALRQLGRHEEGLAAIDRALDLLPPGDVSVHADLVRERSLIAAASEVSLSARTSGGTQT
;
A
#
# COMPACT_ATOMS: atom_id res chain seq x y z
N MET A 1 28.09 13.30 12.17
CA MET A 1 26.80 12.89 11.58
C MET A 1 26.68 13.52 10.20
N SER A 2 26.97 12.76 9.14
CA SER A 2 26.83 13.25 7.77
C SER A 2 25.38 13.09 7.32
N LEU A 3 24.70 14.21 7.03
CA LEU A 3 23.41 14.18 6.37
C LEU A 3 23.58 13.59 4.95
N PRO A 4 22.69 12.70 4.49
CA PRO A 4 22.77 12.18 3.13
C PRO A 4 22.51 13.33 2.16
N VAL A 5 23.55 13.74 1.45
CA VAL A 5 23.45 14.70 0.35
C VAL A 5 22.61 14.04 -0.74
N ARG A 6 21.31 14.40 -0.81
CA ARG A 6 20.48 14.10 -1.98
C ARG A 6 21.12 14.81 -3.18
N ARG A 7 21.91 14.07 -3.95
CA ARG A 7 22.42 14.56 -5.24
C ARG A 7 21.19 14.75 -6.15
N PRO A 8 20.93 15.95 -6.70
CA PRO A 8 19.78 16.20 -7.57
C PRO A 8 19.66 15.18 -8.72
N GLY A 9 20.81 14.69 -9.22
CA GLY A 9 20.88 13.64 -10.23
C GLY A 9 20.34 12.27 -9.78
N ARG A 10 20.42 11.92 -8.48
CA ARG A 10 19.92 10.63 -7.98
C ARG A 10 18.39 10.58 -7.99
N ALA A 11 17.74 11.64 -7.51
CA ALA A 11 16.28 11.74 -7.53
C ALA A 11 15.74 11.74 -8.97
N LEU A 12 16.42 12.45 -9.88
CA LEU A 12 16.08 12.43 -11.30
C LEU A 12 16.30 11.04 -11.92
N ALA A 13 17.39 10.35 -11.57
CA ALA A 13 17.67 9.01 -12.08
C ALA A 13 16.63 7.97 -11.61
N LEU A 14 16.20 8.03 -10.35
CA LEU A 14 15.11 7.19 -9.84
C LEU A 14 13.79 7.50 -10.55
N ALA A 15 13.48 8.78 -10.78
CA ALA A 15 12.31 9.17 -11.55
C ALA A 15 12.37 8.64 -13.00
N TYR A 16 13.54 8.71 -13.64
CA TYR A 16 13.77 8.17 -14.97
C TYR A 16 13.62 6.64 -15.02
N ALA A 17 14.20 5.91 -14.06
CA ALA A 17 14.05 4.46 -13.95
C ALA A 17 12.57 4.06 -13.82
N ARG A 18 11.83 4.77 -12.94
CA ARG A 18 10.38 4.60 -12.78
C ARG A 18 9.65 4.84 -14.10
N THR A 19 9.83 6.01 -14.70
CA THR A 19 9.14 6.38 -15.95
C THR A 19 9.45 5.37 -17.05
N ARG A 20 10.71 4.97 -17.23
CA ARG A 20 11.10 3.98 -18.23
C ARG A 20 10.47 2.61 -18.00
N ALA A 21 10.32 2.17 -16.75
CA ALA A 21 9.61 0.94 -16.42
C ALA A 21 8.12 1.00 -16.79
N THR A 22 7.52 2.20 -16.77
CA THR A 22 6.09 2.41 -17.03
C THR A 22 5.75 2.96 -18.41
N LEU A 23 6.73 3.31 -19.25
CA LEU A 23 6.52 3.83 -20.61
C LEU A 23 5.92 2.77 -21.55
N THR A 24 6.37 1.51 -21.40
CA THR A 24 5.94 0.39 -22.25
C THR A 24 5.63 -0.82 -21.36
N PRO A 25 4.53 -0.79 -20.58
CA PRO A 25 4.22 -1.86 -19.63
C PRO A 25 3.94 -3.21 -20.31
N ALA A 26 3.66 -3.20 -21.62
CA ALA A 26 3.55 -4.40 -22.46
C ALA A 26 4.88 -5.11 -22.74
N ASP A 27 6.02 -4.43 -22.57
CA ASP A 27 7.33 -5.04 -22.80
C ASP A 27 7.71 -5.96 -21.65
N ALA A 28 7.71 -7.27 -21.90
CA ALA A 28 8.03 -8.31 -20.93
C ALA A 28 9.39 -8.14 -20.21
N ARG A 29 10.30 -7.32 -20.73
CA ARG A 29 11.62 -7.06 -20.13
C ARG A 29 11.64 -5.92 -19.11
N TRP A 30 10.53 -5.21 -18.90
CA TRP A 30 10.51 -4.05 -17.99
C TRP A 30 10.93 -4.38 -16.55
N PRO A 31 10.59 -5.54 -15.93
CA PRO A 31 11.04 -5.84 -14.57
C PRO A 31 12.56 -5.98 -14.49
N ALA A 32 13.17 -6.66 -15.47
CA ALA A 32 14.61 -6.87 -15.54
C ALA A 32 15.37 -5.56 -15.80
N ARG A 33 14.84 -4.68 -16.65
CA ARG A 33 15.42 -3.33 -16.84
C ARG A 33 15.35 -2.51 -15.56
N LEU A 34 14.21 -2.50 -14.88
CA LEU A 34 14.09 -1.78 -13.63
C LEU A 34 15.06 -2.30 -12.57
N ALA A 35 15.24 -3.62 -12.47
CA ALA A 35 16.25 -4.22 -11.59
C ALA A 35 17.67 -3.78 -11.96
N ALA A 36 18.02 -3.77 -13.26
CA ALA A 36 19.32 -3.28 -13.72
C ALA A 36 19.56 -1.81 -13.36
N ASP A 37 18.53 -0.97 -13.50
CA ASP A 37 18.58 0.47 -13.16
C ASP A 37 18.79 0.69 -11.67
N LEU A 38 17.99 0.03 -10.83
CA LEU A 38 18.10 0.16 -9.38
C LEU A 38 19.45 -0.38 -8.87
N ARG A 39 19.96 -1.44 -9.50
CA ARG A 39 21.30 -1.98 -9.23
C ARG A 39 22.41 -1.00 -9.60
N GLU A 40 22.34 -0.39 -10.79
CA GLU A 40 23.32 0.64 -11.22
C GLU A 40 23.32 1.84 -10.27
N LEU A 41 22.14 2.18 -9.73
CA LEU A 41 21.98 3.25 -8.75
C LEU A 41 22.36 2.83 -7.33
N ASP A 42 22.67 1.56 -7.06
CA ASP A 42 22.81 1.02 -5.69
C ASP A 42 21.64 1.48 -4.82
N ALA A 43 20.41 1.26 -5.31
CA ALA A 43 19.19 1.75 -4.67
C ALA A 43 18.95 1.02 -3.36
N ASP A 44 18.67 1.76 -2.29
CA ASP A 44 18.32 1.15 -1.01
C ASP A 44 16.89 0.58 -1.01
N TRP A 45 16.43 0.04 0.12
CA TRP A 45 15.08 -0.53 0.19
C TRP A 45 13.98 0.52 0.10
N ARG A 46 14.22 1.77 0.54
CA ARG A 46 13.24 2.86 0.51
C ARG A 46 13.04 3.29 -0.93
N GLU A 47 14.13 3.51 -1.66
CA GLU A 47 14.11 3.88 -3.08
C GLU A 47 13.52 2.77 -3.94
N SER A 48 13.88 1.51 -3.68
CA SER A 48 13.26 0.34 -4.32
C SER A 48 11.75 0.30 -4.06
N ALA A 49 11.31 0.51 -2.82
CA ALA A 49 9.89 0.50 -2.47
C ALA A 49 9.10 1.61 -3.19
N GLU A 50 9.64 2.83 -3.26
CA GLU A 50 9.04 3.95 -3.99
C GLU A 50 8.86 3.63 -5.48
N VAL A 51 9.95 3.20 -6.14
CA VAL A 51 9.94 2.97 -7.58
C VAL A 51 9.13 1.72 -7.95
N CYS A 52 9.31 0.60 -7.23
CA CYS A 52 8.64 -0.65 -7.54
C CYS A 52 7.13 -0.61 -7.28
N ALA A 53 6.68 0.06 -6.20
CA ALA A 53 5.26 0.20 -5.92
C ALA A 53 4.55 0.98 -7.04
N ASP A 54 5.13 2.11 -7.45
CA ASP A 54 4.59 2.94 -8.54
C ASP A 54 4.60 2.19 -9.87
N ALA A 55 5.71 1.51 -10.20
CA ALA A 55 5.82 0.76 -11.44
C ALA A 55 4.81 -0.39 -11.51
N ALA A 56 4.63 -1.14 -10.42
CA ALA A 56 3.65 -2.22 -10.34
C ALA A 56 2.20 -1.70 -10.47
N TRP A 57 1.88 -0.54 -9.85
CA TRP A 57 0.56 0.08 -10.00
C TRP A 57 0.31 0.56 -11.44
N ALA A 58 1.27 1.27 -12.04
CA ALA A 58 1.14 1.77 -13.40
C ALA A 58 1.01 0.64 -14.43
N ALA A 59 1.78 -0.45 -14.28
CA ALA A 59 1.61 -1.64 -15.12
C ALA A 59 0.20 -2.22 -14.97
N ARG A 60 -0.31 -2.34 -13.74
CA ARG A 60 -1.67 -2.84 -13.47
C ARG A 60 -2.75 -1.95 -14.07
N ALA A 61 -2.63 -0.63 -13.93
CA ALA A 61 -3.56 0.33 -14.53
C ALA A 61 -3.61 0.22 -16.06
N ALA A 62 -2.50 -0.19 -16.68
CA ALA A 62 -2.40 -0.46 -18.11
C ALA A 62 -2.79 -1.91 -18.51
N GLY A 63 -3.31 -2.73 -17.58
CA GLY A 63 -3.71 -4.12 -17.88
C GLY A 63 -2.56 -5.13 -17.92
N HIS A 64 -1.39 -4.78 -17.38
CA HIS A 64 -0.21 -5.64 -17.31
C HIS A 64 0.17 -5.96 -15.86
N SER A 65 0.96 -7.01 -15.62
CA SER A 65 1.37 -7.38 -14.27
C SER A 65 2.74 -8.05 -14.24
N ALA A 66 3.55 -7.70 -13.23
CA ALA A 66 4.80 -8.39 -12.95
C ALA A 66 4.59 -9.88 -12.61
N LEU A 67 3.38 -10.27 -12.17
CA LEU A 67 3.05 -11.65 -11.83
C LEU A 67 3.10 -12.60 -13.04
N GLY A 68 2.89 -12.08 -14.25
CA GLY A 68 3.02 -12.85 -15.50
C GLY A 68 4.43 -12.84 -16.10
N LEU A 69 5.33 -12.03 -15.56
CA LEU A 69 6.69 -11.81 -16.09
C LEU A 69 7.79 -12.36 -15.19
N LEU A 70 7.53 -12.43 -13.89
CA LEU A 70 8.44 -12.97 -12.88
C LEU A 70 7.90 -14.30 -12.36
N ARG A 71 8.78 -15.28 -12.21
CA ARG A 71 8.44 -16.56 -11.58
C ARG A 71 8.65 -16.50 -10.06
N PRO A 72 7.86 -17.23 -9.26
CA PRO A 72 8.05 -17.31 -7.81
C PRO A 72 9.50 -17.61 -7.39
N GLU A 73 10.18 -18.47 -8.13
CA GLU A 73 11.56 -18.88 -7.83
C GLU A 73 12.55 -17.73 -7.98
N GLN A 74 12.30 -16.77 -8.89
CA GLN A 74 13.13 -15.57 -9.04
C GLN A 74 12.96 -14.59 -7.88
N VAL A 75 11.87 -14.72 -7.12
CA VAL A 75 11.54 -13.87 -5.97
C VAL A 75 12.04 -14.49 -4.67
N THR A 76 12.09 -15.83 -4.61
CA THR A 76 12.47 -16.59 -3.42
C THR A 76 13.91 -17.10 -3.42
N ALA A 77 14.58 -17.15 -4.56
CA ALA A 77 15.97 -17.57 -4.66
C ALA A 77 16.90 -16.61 -3.90
N ALA A 78 17.99 -17.19 -3.36
CA ALA A 78 19.13 -16.42 -2.89
C ALA A 78 19.93 -15.96 -4.12
N ASP A 79 19.67 -14.74 -4.59
CA ASP A 79 20.45 -14.10 -5.64
C ASP A 79 21.74 -13.51 -5.03
N PRO A 80 22.92 -13.69 -5.65
CA PRO A 80 24.14 -13.00 -5.21
C PRO A 80 24.02 -11.46 -5.31
N ASP A 81 23.12 -10.94 -6.13
CA ASP A 81 22.82 -9.50 -6.20
C ASP A 81 21.60 -9.12 -5.34
N PRO A 82 21.83 -8.48 -4.16
CA PRO A 82 20.76 -8.14 -3.24
C PRO A 82 19.82 -7.06 -3.78
N VAL A 83 20.26 -6.18 -4.68
CA VAL A 83 19.41 -5.11 -5.24
C VAL A 83 18.45 -5.68 -6.26
N THR A 84 18.93 -6.57 -7.13
CA THR A 84 18.08 -7.28 -8.11
C THR A 84 17.05 -8.16 -7.40
N ALA A 85 17.46 -8.98 -6.42
CA ALA A 85 16.53 -9.80 -5.65
C ALA A 85 15.46 -8.98 -4.94
N ARG A 86 15.85 -7.86 -4.31
CA ARG A 86 14.92 -6.94 -3.66
C ARG A 86 13.92 -6.34 -4.66
N THR A 87 14.40 -5.92 -5.83
CA THR A 87 13.56 -5.34 -6.89
C THR A 87 12.48 -6.33 -7.33
N TYR A 88 12.87 -7.57 -7.67
CA TYR A 88 11.89 -8.59 -8.09
C TYR A 88 10.90 -8.92 -6.99
N ARG A 89 11.36 -9.00 -5.74
CA ARG A 89 10.48 -9.21 -4.59
C ARG A 89 9.49 -8.08 -4.41
N HIS A 90 9.95 -6.83 -4.43
CA HIS A 90 9.08 -5.65 -4.29
C HIS A 90 8.04 -5.58 -5.41
N LEU A 91 8.42 -5.85 -6.67
CA LEU A 91 7.50 -5.88 -7.81
C LEU A 91 6.46 -7.00 -7.67
N TYR A 92 6.89 -8.22 -7.41
CA TYR A 92 6.00 -9.38 -7.36
C TYR A 92 5.02 -9.30 -6.19
N LEU A 93 5.52 -8.99 -4.98
CA LEU A 93 4.68 -8.87 -3.79
C LEU A 93 3.72 -7.66 -3.90
N SER A 94 4.14 -6.54 -4.52
CA SER A 94 3.25 -5.40 -4.79
C SER A 94 2.14 -5.78 -5.78
N GLY A 95 2.45 -6.57 -6.81
CA GLY A 95 1.45 -7.14 -7.73
C GLY A 95 0.41 -7.97 -6.99
N LEU A 96 0.85 -8.90 -6.13
CA LEU A 96 -0.07 -9.70 -5.30
C LEU A 96 -0.93 -8.82 -4.38
N ARG A 97 -0.36 -7.74 -3.83
CA ARG A 97 -1.09 -6.77 -3.00
C ARG A 97 -2.19 -6.05 -3.77
N TYR A 98 -1.91 -5.57 -4.98
CA TYR A 98 -2.89 -4.83 -5.77
C TYR A 98 -4.02 -5.71 -6.33
N ASP A 99 -3.77 -7.03 -6.43
CA ASP A 99 -4.79 -8.01 -6.81
C ASP A 99 -5.39 -8.73 -5.58
N PHE A 100 -5.13 -8.22 -4.36
CA PHE A 100 -5.64 -8.75 -3.10
C PHE A 100 -5.36 -10.25 -2.84
N ARG A 101 -4.30 -10.79 -3.46
CA ARG A 101 -3.92 -12.20 -3.35
C ARG A 101 -3.18 -12.53 -2.05
N CYS A 102 -3.81 -12.22 -0.92
CA CYS A 102 -3.21 -12.35 0.41
C CYS A 102 -2.69 -13.76 0.72
N PRO A 103 -3.44 -14.86 0.49
CA PRO A 103 -2.93 -16.21 0.77
C PRO A 103 -1.69 -16.56 -0.07
N SER A 104 -1.64 -16.11 -1.33
CA SER A 104 -0.50 -16.34 -2.20
C SER A 104 0.74 -15.55 -1.77
N LEU A 105 0.55 -14.31 -1.30
CA LEU A 105 1.62 -13.47 -0.77
C LEU A 105 2.20 -14.08 0.50
N GLN A 106 1.33 -14.45 1.45
CA GLN A 106 1.71 -15.15 2.68
C GLN A 106 2.52 -16.41 2.36
N SER A 107 1.98 -17.31 1.53
CA SER A 107 2.62 -18.57 1.18
C SER A 107 3.99 -18.36 0.52
N LEU A 108 4.15 -17.33 -0.31
CA LEU A 108 5.43 -17.04 -0.94
C LEU A 108 6.49 -16.62 0.09
N VAL A 109 6.15 -15.74 1.03
CA VAL A 109 7.07 -15.26 2.07
C VAL A 109 7.41 -16.38 3.05
N GLU A 110 6.45 -17.21 3.42
CA GLU A 110 6.66 -18.33 4.35
C GLU A 110 7.50 -19.48 3.77
N ARG A 111 7.57 -19.59 2.44
CA ARG A 111 8.46 -20.54 1.74
C ARG A 111 9.91 -20.05 1.63
N LEU A 112 10.21 -18.80 1.99
CA LEU A 112 11.59 -18.32 1.98
C LEU A 112 12.44 -19.11 3.00
N PRO A 113 13.72 -19.39 2.68
CA PRO A 113 14.66 -19.90 3.67
C PRO A 113 14.69 -18.99 4.91
N ALA A 114 14.84 -19.57 6.11
CA ALA A 114 14.76 -18.83 7.37
C ALA A 114 15.69 -17.60 7.42
N ALA A 115 16.91 -17.73 6.91
CA ALA A 115 17.86 -16.62 6.83
C ALA A 115 17.38 -15.50 5.88
N ALA A 116 16.82 -15.85 4.72
CA ALA A 116 16.27 -14.87 3.78
C ALA A 116 15.02 -14.18 4.33
N ARG A 117 14.17 -14.90 5.07
CA ARG A 117 13.00 -14.35 5.75
C ARG A 117 13.37 -13.40 6.88
N ALA A 118 14.40 -13.75 7.66
CA ALA A 118 14.92 -12.87 8.72
C ALA A 118 15.58 -11.61 8.16
N GLY A 119 16.17 -11.69 6.96
CA GLY A 119 16.80 -10.56 6.26
C GLY A 119 15.85 -9.69 5.43
N LEU A 120 14.53 -9.83 5.56
CA LEU A 120 13.58 -9.00 4.80
C LEU A 120 13.64 -7.54 5.24
N ASP A 121 13.72 -6.64 4.26
CA ASP A 121 13.61 -5.21 4.48
C ASP A 121 12.21 -4.80 4.97
N CYS A 122 12.09 -3.59 5.51
CA CYS A 122 10.85 -3.07 6.07
C CYS A 122 9.67 -3.08 5.09
N TYR A 123 9.89 -2.79 3.80
CA TYR A 123 8.81 -2.79 2.82
C TYR A 123 8.34 -4.22 2.48
N SER A 124 9.28 -5.15 2.33
CA SER A 124 8.96 -6.58 2.18
C SER A 124 8.19 -7.14 3.39
N ARG A 125 8.60 -6.78 4.62
CA ARG A 125 7.88 -7.15 5.85
C ARG A 125 6.50 -6.50 5.92
N ALA A 126 6.35 -5.25 5.48
CA ALA A 126 5.06 -4.59 5.38
C ALA A 126 4.12 -5.35 4.42
N LEU A 127 4.62 -5.81 3.26
CA LEU A 127 3.83 -6.61 2.30
C LEU A 127 3.39 -7.95 2.90
N TYR A 128 4.25 -8.56 3.71
CA TYR A 128 3.87 -9.74 4.49
C TYR A 128 2.79 -9.41 5.53
N ALA A 129 2.96 -8.34 6.31
CA ALA A 129 1.94 -7.86 7.24
C ALA A 129 0.60 -7.59 6.53
N PHE A 130 0.62 -6.94 5.37
CA PHE A 130 -0.58 -6.74 4.53
C PHE A 130 -1.31 -8.05 4.24
N SER A 131 -0.58 -9.13 3.92
CA SER A 131 -1.22 -10.42 3.63
C SER A 131 -1.90 -11.05 4.85
N LEU A 132 -1.33 -10.86 6.04
CA LEU A 132 -1.92 -11.33 7.29
C LEU A 132 -3.13 -10.46 7.68
N LEU A 133 -2.94 -9.15 7.68
CA LEU A 133 -3.99 -8.17 7.99
C LEU A 133 -5.19 -8.32 7.06
N GLY A 134 -4.96 -8.45 5.75
CA GLY A 134 -6.02 -8.63 4.76
C GLY A 134 -6.85 -9.91 4.94
N GLN A 135 -6.30 -10.90 5.64
CA GLN A 135 -7.00 -12.13 6.04
C GLN A 135 -7.57 -12.04 7.46
N SER A 136 -7.58 -10.85 8.07
CA SER A 136 -7.95 -10.61 9.47
C SER A 136 -7.18 -11.48 10.48
N ARG A 137 -5.91 -11.80 10.18
CA ARG A 137 -5.03 -12.54 11.08
C ARG A 137 -4.43 -11.59 12.12
N PRO A 138 -4.64 -11.80 13.44
CA PRO A 138 -4.15 -10.90 14.48
C PRO A 138 -2.61 -10.83 14.53
N GLU A 139 -1.92 -11.88 14.09
CA GLU A 139 -0.45 -11.90 13.97
C GLU A 139 0.06 -10.80 13.03
N GLY A 140 -0.77 -10.37 12.06
CA GLY A 140 -0.47 -9.24 11.18
C GLY A 140 -0.36 -7.90 11.92
N LEU A 141 -1.05 -7.73 13.05
CA LEU A 141 -0.96 -6.52 13.88
C LEU A 141 0.37 -6.45 14.61
N ALA A 142 0.82 -7.57 15.19
CA ALA A 142 2.13 -7.63 15.85
C ALA A 142 3.26 -7.32 14.84
N LEU A 143 3.22 -7.94 13.65
CA LEU A 143 4.19 -7.67 12.60
C LEU A 143 4.10 -6.23 12.08
N MET A 144 2.89 -5.65 11.99
CA MET A 144 2.72 -4.24 11.65
C MET A 144 3.43 -3.33 12.66
N ASP A 145 3.23 -3.56 13.96
CA ASP A 145 3.85 -2.76 15.02
C ASP A 145 5.39 -2.85 14.93
N GLU A 146 5.95 -4.05 14.73
CA GLU A 146 7.39 -4.23 14.49
C GLU A 146 7.91 -3.48 13.25
N VAL A 147 7.13 -3.45 12.17
CA VAL A 147 7.49 -2.72 10.94
C VAL A 147 7.46 -1.21 11.20
N LEU A 148 6.47 -0.71 11.93
CA LEU A 148 6.34 0.72 12.22
C LEU A 148 7.52 1.23 13.07
N ASP A 149 8.00 0.43 14.02
CA ASP A 149 9.17 0.77 14.84
C ASP A 149 10.46 0.90 14.02
N GLN A 150 10.59 0.15 12.92
CA GLN A 150 11.83 0.10 12.13
C GLN A 150 11.78 0.94 10.84
N ALA A 151 10.64 1.01 10.17
CA ALA A 151 10.49 1.69 8.88
C ALA A 151 10.50 3.22 9.05
N GLY A 152 10.15 3.70 10.24
CA GLY A 152 9.85 5.10 10.50
C GLY A 152 8.72 5.60 9.61
N GLU A 153 8.81 6.86 9.20
CA GLU A 153 7.76 7.54 8.44
C GLU A 153 7.86 7.31 6.91
N HIS A 154 8.11 6.07 6.49
CA HIS A 154 8.19 5.73 5.06
C HIS A 154 6.80 5.58 4.42
N ALA A 155 6.42 6.53 3.55
CA ALA A 155 5.07 6.62 2.99
C ALA A 155 4.56 5.33 2.36
N LYS A 156 5.33 4.68 1.47
CA LYS A 156 4.87 3.43 0.83
C LYS A 156 4.66 2.29 1.81
N THR A 157 5.47 2.21 2.86
CA THR A 157 5.31 1.21 3.92
C THR A 157 4.00 1.46 4.66
N LEU A 158 3.73 2.72 5.05
CA LEU A 158 2.47 3.08 5.69
C LEU A 158 1.26 2.80 4.78
N HIS A 159 1.35 3.05 3.48
CA HIS A 159 0.30 2.69 2.52
C HIS A 159 0.02 1.19 2.46
N VAL A 160 1.04 0.35 2.58
CA VAL A 160 0.88 -1.11 2.60
C VAL A 160 0.11 -1.53 3.83
N LEU A 161 0.50 -1.04 5.01
CA LEU A 161 -0.15 -1.35 6.28
C LEU A 161 -1.59 -0.84 6.32
N LEU A 162 -1.82 0.41 5.89
CA LEU A 162 -3.17 0.98 5.70
C LEU A 162 -4.03 0.10 4.77
N HIS A 163 -3.44 -0.46 3.71
CA HIS A 163 -4.18 -1.32 2.79
C HIS A 163 -4.60 -2.64 3.44
N GLY A 164 -3.72 -3.21 4.26
CA GLY A 164 -3.98 -4.46 4.97
C GLY A 164 -5.09 -4.28 6.01
N LEU A 165 -5.01 -3.21 6.80
CA LEU A 165 -6.06 -2.86 7.77
C LEU A 165 -7.40 -2.60 7.09
N TRP A 166 -7.42 -1.88 5.97
CA TRP A 166 -8.65 -1.61 5.22
C TRP A 166 -9.32 -2.90 4.72
N LEU A 167 -8.54 -3.90 4.30
CA LEU A 167 -9.06 -5.19 3.83
C LEU A 167 -9.50 -6.11 4.98
N GLY A 168 -8.78 -6.10 6.10
CA GLY A 168 -8.99 -6.98 7.25
C GLY A 168 -10.20 -6.63 8.11
N GLN A 169 -11.38 -7.12 7.74
CA GLN A 169 -12.62 -6.64 8.35
C GLN A 169 -12.79 -6.97 9.86
N HIS A 170 -12.19 -8.06 10.34
CA HIS A 170 -12.40 -8.56 11.71
C HIS A 170 -11.25 -8.29 12.68
N LEU A 171 -10.39 -7.32 12.35
CA LEU A 171 -9.28 -6.95 13.21
C LEU A 171 -9.72 -6.09 14.41
N PRO A 172 -9.14 -6.29 15.60
CA PRO A 172 -9.41 -5.46 16.76
C PRO A 172 -8.87 -4.03 16.58
N GLN A 173 -9.64 -3.03 17.01
CA GLN A 173 -9.36 -1.59 16.88
C GLN A 173 -8.93 -1.16 15.46
N ARG A 174 -9.46 -1.83 14.43
CA ARG A 174 -9.07 -1.61 13.02
C ARG A 174 -9.25 -0.15 12.59
N ALA A 175 -10.39 0.45 12.94
CA ALA A 175 -10.72 1.81 12.52
C ALA A 175 -9.76 2.82 13.17
N GLU A 176 -9.54 2.70 14.47
CA GLU A 176 -8.61 3.53 15.24
C GLU A 176 -7.20 3.43 14.66
N ARG A 177 -6.71 2.22 14.40
CA ARG A 177 -5.39 2.00 13.79
C ARG A 177 -5.28 2.63 12.38
N ILE A 178 -6.34 2.58 11.57
CA ILE A 178 -6.37 3.29 10.28
C ILE A 178 -6.25 4.80 10.48
N LEU A 179 -6.96 5.37 11.46
CA LEU A 179 -6.90 6.81 11.76
C LEU A 179 -5.52 7.23 12.27
N ASP A 180 -4.90 6.42 13.14
CA ASP A 180 -3.56 6.67 13.67
C ASP A 180 -2.52 6.69 12.54
N LEU A 181 -2.57 5.69 11.64
CA LEU A 181 -1.70 5.69 10.46
C LEU A 181 -1.98 6.88 9.54
N ALA A 182 -3.24 7.23 9.30
CA ALA A 182 -3.61 8.38 8.47
C ALA A 182 -3.22 9.74 9.06
N ALA A 183 -2.95 9.81 10.36
CA ALA A 183 -2.50 11.01 11.06
C ALA A 183 -0.97 11.19 11.05
N ARG A 184 -0.21 10.20 10.58
CA ARG A 184 1.26 10.23 10.57
C ARG A 184 1.83 11.33 9.67
N PRO A 185 3.06 11.84 9.96
CA PRO A 185 3.67 12.96 9.24
C PRO A 185 3.64 12.88 7.70
N PRO A 186 3.87 11.73 7.04
CA PRO A 186 3.80 11.63 5.58
C PRO A 186 2.42 11.95 5.00
N PHE A 187 1.37 11.86 5.80
CA PHE A 187 -0.02 12.11 5.39
C PHE A 187 -0.63 13.35 6.04
N ALA A 188 0.14 14.09 6.85
CA ALA A 188 -0.34 15.25 7.60
C ALA A 188 -0.92 16.35 6.68
N ALA A 189 -0.37 16.49 5.47
CA ALA A 189 -0.87 17.45 4.47
C ALA A 189 -2.27 17.12 3.93
N ARG A 190 -2.78 15.89 4.15
CA ARG A 190 -4.11 15.44 3.70
C ARG A 190 -4.34 15.66 2.19
N THR A 191 -3.29 15.40 1.41
CA THR A 191 -3.29 15.52 -0.05
C THR A 191 -3.32 14.18 -0.77
N ASP A 192 -3.28 13.06 -0.03
CA ASP A 192 -3.32 11.72 -0.61
C ASP A 192 -4.77 11.20 -0.65
N PRO A 193 -5.37 11.07 -1.85
CA PRO A 193 -6.77 10.65 -1.97
C PRO A 193 -7.00 9.21 -1.47
N ILE A 194 -6.00 8.33 -1.57
CA ILE A 194 -6.12 6.93 -1.13
C ILE A 194 -6.11 6.84 0.41
N VAL A 195 -5.30 7.65 1.08
CA VAL A 195 -5.31 7.73 2.55
C VAL A 195 -6.63 8.33 3.05
N LEU A 196 -7.11 9.40 2.40
CA LEU A 196 -8.39 10.03 2.73
C LEU A 196 -9.57 9.07 2.55
N PHE A 197 -9.58 8.30 1.46
CA PHE A 197 -10.57 7.24 1.23
C PHE A 197 -10.61 6.21 2.37
N ARG A 198 -9.43 5.69 2.79
CA ARG A 198 -9.36 4.72 3.89
C ARG A 198 -9.76 5.33 5.23
N LYS A 199 -9.36 6.58 5.47
CA LYS A 199 -9.78 7.36 6.64
C LYS A 199 -11.30 7.51 6.68
N ALA A 200 -11.95 7.82 5.55
CA ALA A 200 -13.39 7.97 5.47
C ALA A 200 -14.12 6.67 5.88
N GLY A 201 -13.65 5.52 5.39
CA GLY A 201 -14.21 4.22 5.79
C GLY A 201 -14.01 3.90 7.28
N ALA A 202 -12.87 4.27 7.87
CA ALA A 202 -12.64 4.13 9.30
C ALA A 202 -13.57 5.05 10.13
N LEU A 203 -13.75 6.30 9.71
CA LEU A 203 -14.67 7.24 10.36
C LEU A 203 -16.11 6.75 10.30
N ARG A 204 -16.54 6.18 9.16
CA ARG A 204 -17.85 5.54 9.04
C ARG A 204 -18.04 4.43 10.05
N GLN A 205 -17.06 3.54 10.18
CA GLN A 205 -17.14 2.43 11.13
C GLN A 205 -17.28 2.91 12.59
N LEU A 206 -16.71 4.07 12.91
CA LEU A 206 -16.81 4.70 14.23
C LEU A 206 -18.07 5.58 14.40
N GLY A 207 -18.98 5.60 13.44
CA GLY A 207 -20.18 6.45 13.47
C GLY A 207 -19.92 7.94 13.25
N ARG A 208 -18.70 8.33 12.89
CA ARG A 208 -18.27 9.72 12.65
C ARG A 208 -18.57 10.13 11.21
N HIS A 209 -19.85 10.07 10.83
CA HIS A 209 -20.27 10.16 9.43
C HIS A 209 -19.97 11.51 8.77
N GLU A 210 -20.15 12.63 9.47
CA GLU A 210 -19.87 13.96 8.93
C GLU A 210 -18.39 14.14 8.58
N GLU A 211 -17.49 13.71 9.47
CA GLU A 211 -16.05 13.72 9.19
C GLU A 211 -15.68 12.75 8.07
N GLY A 212 -16.38 11.61 7.99
CA GLY A 212 -16.22 10.65 6.90
C GLY A 212 -16.59 11.25 5.54
N LEU A 213 -17.73 11.96 5.46
CA LEU A 213 -18.16 12.67 4.27
C LEU A 213 -17.15 13.76 3.86
N ALA A 214 -16.69 14.57 4.82
CA ALA A 214 -15.68 15.58 4.53
C ALA A 214 -14.36 14.96 4.01
N ALA A 215 -13.95 13.81 4.55
CA ALA A 215 -12.75 13.11 4.09
C ALA A 215 -12.90 12.54 2.68
N ILE A 216 -14.04 11.92 2.36
CA ILE A 216 -14.26 11.31 1.05
C ILE A 216 -14.48 12.36 -0.04
N ASP A 217 -15.16 13.47 0.27
CA ASP A 217 -15.34 14.58 -0.67
C ASP A 217 -13.97 15.19 -1.01
N ARG A 218 -13.10 15.38 -0.01
CA ARG A 218 -11.72 15.83 -0.25
C ARG A 218 -10.91 14.83 -1.07
N ALA A 219 -11.12 13.53 -0.90
CA ALA A 219 -10.46 12.50 -1.70
C ALA A 219 -10.88 12.58 -3.17
N LEU A 220 -12.16 12.83 -3.45
CA LEU A 220 -12.70 13.03 -4.79
C LEU A 220 -12.10 14.27 -5.46
N ASP A 221 -11.98 15.39 -4.74
CA ASP A 221 -11.38 16.63 -5.26
C ASP A 221 -9.90 16.49 -5.66
N LEU A 222 -9.18 15.59 -4.99
CA LEU A 222 -7.74 15.37 -5.18
C LEU A 222 -7.42 14.25 -6.18
N LEU A 223 -8.41 13.45 -6.56
CA LEU A 223 -8.17 12.31 -7.44
C LEU A 223 -7.80 12.80 -8.85
N PRO A 224 -6.67 12.37 -9.42
CA PRO A 224 -6.30 12.76 -10.78
C PRO A 224 -7.36 12.32 -11.81
N PRO A 225 -7.59 13.13 -12.85
CA PRO A 225 -8.45 12.72 -13.95
C PRO A 225 -7.85 11.48 -14.64
N GLY A 226 -8.63 10.41 -14.77
CA GLY A 226 -8.23 9.18 -15.45
C GLY A 226 -8.24 7.92 -14.59
N ASP A 227 -8.21 8.04 -13.26
CA ASP A 227 -8.30 6.89 -12.33
C ASP A 227 -9.75 6.44 -12.11
N VAL A 228 -10.43 6.02 -13.18
CA VAL A 228 -11.88 5.72 -13.19
C VAL A 228 -12.27 4.63 -12.18
N SER A 229 -11.43 3.60 -12.00
CA SER A 229 -11.69 2.53 -11.04
C SER A 229 -11.62 3.04 -9.60
N VAL A 230 -10.61 3.85 -9.28
CA VAL A 230 -10.47 4.48 -7.95
C VAL A 230 -11.63 5.44 -7.71
N HIS A 231 -12.01 6.24 -8.71
CA HIS A 231 -13.15 7.14 -8.63
C HIS A 231 -14.45 6.38 -8.25
N ALA A 232 -14.70 5.23 -8.89
CA ALA A 232 -15.85 4.40 -8.58
C ALA A 232 -15.85 3.89 -7.13
N ASP A 233 -14.69 3.50 -6.59
CA ASP A 233 -14.56 3.09 -5.19
C ASP A 233 -14.82 4.24 -4.21
N LEU A 234 -14.32 5.45 -4.52
CA LEU A 234 -14.55 6.63 -3.69
C LEU A 234 -16.04 7.01 -3.65
N VAL A 235 -16.71 7.03 -4.81
CA VAL A 235 -18.16 7.30 -4.89
C VAL A 235 -18.95 6.24 -4.12
N ARG A 236 -18.57 4.96 -4.23
CA ARG A 236 -19.21 3.86 -3.50
C ARG A 236 -19.10 4.08 -1.99
N GLU A 237 -17.91 4.40 -1.49
CA GLU A 237 -17.70 4.66 -0.07
C GLU A 237 -18.50 5.87 0.40
N ARG A 238 -18.53 6.96 -0.37
CA ARG A 238 -19.37 8.13 -0.06
C ARG A 238 -20.85 7.74 0.12
N SER A 239 -21.39 6.92 -0.79
CA SER A 239 -22.77 6.41 -0.68
C SER A 239 -22.98 5.55 0.56
N LEU A 240 -22.01 4.71 0.95
CA LEU A 240 -22.08 3.93 2.19
C LEU A 240 -22.10 4.82 3.44
N ILE A 241 -21.37 5.93 3.45
CA ILE A 241 -21.37 6.88 4.56
C ILE A 241 -22.72 7.58 4.67
N ALA A 242 -23.29 8.04 3.56
CA ALA A 242 -24.60 8.67 3.53
C ALA A 242 -25.69 7.73 4.08
N ALA A 243 -25.72 6.49 3.58
CA ALA A 243 -26.69 5.49 4.05
C ALA A 243 -26.54 5.16 5.55
N ALA A 244 -25.31 5.02 6.06
CA ALA A 244 -25.06 4.79 7.48
C ALA A 244 -25.51 5.97 8.36
N SER A 245 -25.35 7.20 7.87
CA SER A 245 -25.82 8.42 8.53
C SER A 245 -27.34 8.46 8.66
N GLU A 246 -28.06 8.17 7.57
CA GLU A 246 -29.52 8.14 7.53
C GLU A 246 -30.10 7.10 8.51
N VAL A 247 -29.55 5.89 8.53
CA VAL A 247 -29.94 4.84 9.47
C VAL A 247 -29.76 5.30 10.92
N SER A 248 -28.63 5.97 11.22
CA SER A 248 -28.32 6.45 12.56
C SER A 248 -29.19 7.64 13.00
N LEU A 249 -29.64 8.47 12.05
CA LEU A 249 -30.60 9.54 12.29
C LEU A 249 -31.99 8.96 12.60
N SER A 250 -32.44 7.99 11.79
CA SER A 250 -33.74 7.33 11.97
C SER A 250 -33.84 6.56 13.29
N ALA A 251 -32.76 5.89 13.72
CA ALA A 251 -32.71 5.21 15.01
C ALA A 251 -32.84 6.19 16.21
N ARG A 252 -32.28 7.40 16.07
CA ARG A 252 -32.37 8.45 17.11
C ARG A 252 -33.76 9.07 17.20
N THR A 253 -34.44 9.27 16.08
CA THR A 253 -35.80 9.84 16.06
C THR A 253 -36.85 8.85 16.55
N SER A 254 -36.68 7.55 16.28
CA SER A 254 -37.59 6.48 16.74
C SER A 254 -37.39 6.09 18.21
N GLY A 255 -36.17 6.19 18.75
CA GLY A 255 -35.89 5.99 20.17
C GLY A 255 -36.32 7.14 21.09
N GLY A 256 -36.63 8.32 20.53
CA GLY A 256 -37.06 9.51 21.28
C GLY A 256 -38.55 9.56 21.61
N THR A 257 -39.35 8.59 21.17
CA THR A 257 -40.82 8.59 21.33
C THR A 257 -41.33 7.68 22.45
N GLN A 258 -40.49 7.31 23.42
CA GLN A 258 -40.88 6.59 24.64
C GLN A 258 -40.70 7.48 25.88
N THR A 259 -41.60 8.45 26.08
CA THR A 259 -41.92 9.10 27.36
C THR A 259 -43.34 9.61 27.28
#